data_AF-A0A442WXV2-F1
#
_entry.id   AF-A0A442WXV2-F1
#
_cell.length_a   1.000
_cell.length_b   1.000
_cell.length_c   1.000
_cell.angle_alpha   90.00
_cell.angle_beta   90.00
_cell.angle_gamma   90.00
#
_symmetry.space_group_name_H-M   'P 1'
#
loop_
_entity.id
_entity.type
_entity.pdbx_description
1 polymer ?
#
loop_
_entity_poly.entity_id
_entity_poly.type
_entity_poly.pdbx_seq_one_letter_code
_entity_poly.pdbx_strand_id
1 'polypeptide(L)'
;MITTIQTIRDDFSFLEEWEDRYRYVIELGEALPPFPDEQRSAANKVPGCVSQVWLTTERGAGADPVITFTGDSDAHIVRGLVAIILALFSGRTASEIQQTDAEATLKELGLDEHLSPQRANGLRSMVKRIKRDAEAALKQTA
;
A
#
# COMPACT_ATOMS: atom_id res chain seq x y z
N MET A 1 -5.32 14.61 -0.43
CA MET A 1 -5.65 13.83 0.78
C MET A 1 -5.84 12.40 0.31
N ILE A 2 -5.20 11.41 0.95
CA ILE A 2 -5.32 10.01 0.53
C ILE A 2 -6.71 9.49 0.95
N THR A 3 -7.41 8.79 0.04
CA THR A 3 -8.71 8.16 0.31
C THR A 3 -8.57 7.10 1.42
N THR A 4 -9.52 7.06 2.35
CA THR A 4 -9.46 6.08 3.45
C THR A 4 -9.81 4.67 2.96
N ILE A 5 -9.30 3.63 3.64
CA ILE A 5 -9.66 2.25 3.27
C ILE A 5 -11.17 1.97 3.41
N GLN A 6 -11.87 2.65 4.31
CA GLN A 6 -13.32 2.51 4.42
C GLN A 6 -14.04 3.07 3.19
N THR A 7 -13.66 4.27 2.75
CA THR A 7 -14.20 4.85 1.51
C THR A 7 -13.93 3.95 0.30
N ILE A 8 -12.73 3.38 0.20
CA ILE A 8 -12.40 2.42 -0.87
C ILE A 8 -13.33 1.21 -0.82
N ARG A 9 -13.56 0.62 0.36
CA ARG A 9 -14.49 -0.52 0.52
C ARG A 9 -15.91 -0.15 0.09
N ASP A 10 -16.38 1.00 0.54
CA ASP A 10 -17.73 1.49 0.23
C ASP A 10 -17.87 1.69 -1.28
N ASP A 11 -16.92 2.37 -1.93
CA ASP A 11 -16.92 2.59 -3.38
C ASP A 11 -16.90 1.26 -4.15
N PHE A 12 -16.02 0.32 -3.78
CA PHE A 12 -15.97 -1.03 -4.39
C PHE A 12 -17.30 -1.79 -4.28
N SER A 13 -18.07 -1.57 -3.20
CA SER A 13 -19.37 -2.22 -3.01
C SER A 13 -20.44 -1.79 -4.02
N PHE A 14 -20.28 -0.62 -4.63
CA PHE A 14 -21.16 -0.12 -5.70
C PHE A 14 -20.69 -0.50 -7.10
N LEU A 15 -19.46 -1.03 -7.24
CA LEU A 15 -18.88 -1.43 -8.52
C LEU A 15 -19.11 -2.92 -8.77
N GLU A 16 -20.06 -3.24 -9.63
CA GLU A 16 -20.40 -4.63 -9.99
C GLU A 16 -19.43 -5.21 -11.03
N GLU A 17 -19.07 -4.41 -12.04
CA GLU A 17 -18.22 -4.84 -13.15
C GLU A 17 -16.72 -4.69 -12.82
N TRP A 18 -15.93 -5.69 -13.24
CA TRP A 18 -14.48 -5.65 -13.03
C TRP A 18 -13.80 -4.47 -13.73
N GLU A 19 -14.29 -4.06 -14.91
CA GLU A 19 -13.73 -2.92 -15.63
C GLU A 19 -13.81 -1.62 -14.81
N ASP A 20 -14.93 -1.40 -14.12
CA ASP A 20 -15.12 -0.21 -13.29
C ASP A 20 -14.24 -0.26 -12.05
N ARG A 21 -14.11 -1.42 -11.41
CA ARG A 21 -13.14 -1.62 -10.31
C ARG A 21 -11.72 -1.34 -10.77
N TYR A 22 -11.34 -1.83 -11.95
CA TYR A 22 -10.01 -1.60 -12.50
C TYR A 22 -9.74 -0.12 -12.77
N ARG A 23 -10.72 0.60 -13.33
CA ARG A 23 -10.64 2.05 -13.55
C ARG A 23 -10.50 2.81 -12.23
N TYR A 24 -11.33 2.47 -11.24
CA TYR A 24 -11.27 3.07 -9.92
C TYR A 24 -9.91 2.86 -9.23
N VAL A 25 -9.30 1.66 -9.36
CA VAL A 25 -7.93 1.43 -8.85
C VAL A 25 -6.92 2.37 -9.51
N ILE A 26 -7.02 2.60 -10.81
CA ILE A 26 -6.13 3.55 -11.51
C ILE A 26 -6.35 4.97 -10.98
N GLU A 27 -7.60 5.41 -10.81
CA GLU A 27 -7.95 6.73 -10.28
C GLU A 27 -7.39 6.94 -8.87
N LEU A 28 -7.46 5.92 -8.00
CA LEU A 28 -6.82 5.96 -6.67
C LEU A 28 -5.31 6.22 -6.77
N GLY A 29 -4.65 5.60 -7.75
CA GLY A 29 -3.22 5.81 -8.01
C GLY A 29 -2.91 7.20 -8.54
N GLU A 30 -3.74 7.73 -9.44
CA GLU A 30 -3.59 9.08 -9.99
C GLU A 30 -3.80 10.17 -8.94
N ALA A 31 -4.71 9.93 -7.99
CA ALA A 31 -4.99 10.83 -6.87
C ALA A 31 -3.88 10.84 -5.80
N LEU A 32 -2.89 9.93 -5.87
CA LEU A 32 -1.74 9.97 -4.96
C LEU A 32 -0.95 11.27 -5.14
N PRO A 33 -0.48 11.87 -4.04
CA PRO A 33 0.42 13.02 -4.11
C PRO A 33 1.63 12.75 -5.01
N PRO A 34 2.20 13.79 -5.66
CA PRO A 34 3.45 13.64 -6.39
C PRO A 34 4.53 13.03 -5.49
N PHE A 35 5.22 12.01 -6.01
CA PHE A 35 6.32 11.36 -5.32
C PHE A 35 7.64 12.04 -5.69
N PRO A 36 8.45 12.49 -4.72
CA PRO A 36 9.68 13.21 -5.02
C PRO A 36 10.69 12.35 -5.79
N ASP A 37 11.32 12.92 -6.81
CA ASP A 37 12.28 12.20 -7.67
C ASP A 37 13.48 11.67 -6.86
N GLU A 38 13.91 12.41 -5.85
CA GLU A 38 15.01 12.02 -4.95
C GLU A 38 14.66 10.78 -4.13
N GLN A 39 13.37 10.54 -3.90
CA GLN A 39 12.89 9.36 -3.18
C GLN A 39 12.78 8.13 -4.09
N ARG A 40 12.94 8.26 -5.42
CA ARG A 40 13.03 7.14 -6.36
C ARG A 40 14.43 6.49 -6.35
N SER A 41 14.91 6.16 -5.15
CA SER A 41 16.23 5.59 -4.90
C SER A 41 16.19 4.06 -4.73
N ALA A 42 17.35 3.41 -4.82
CA ALA A 42 17.47 1.99 -4.52
C ALA A 42 17.09 1.63 -3.07
N ALA A 43 17.25 2.56 -2.12
CA ALA A 43 16.92 2.35 -0.71
C ALA A 43 15.40 2.26 -0.47
N ASN A 44 14.62 3.04 -1.22
CA ASN A 44 13.16 3.05 -1.13
C ASN A 44 12.50 2.01 -2.04
N LYS A 45 13.26 1.37 -2.94
CA LYS A 45 12.71 0.39 -3.86
C LYS A 45 12.16 -0.83 -3.12
N VAL A 46 10.98 -1.30 -3.53
CA VAL A 46 10.38 -2.55 -3.05
C VAL A 46 10.85 -3.70 -3.95
N PRO A 47 11.66 -4.64 -3.42
CA PRO A 47 12.11 -5.78 -4.22
C PRO A 47 10.97 -6.76 -4.48
N GLY A 48 11.04 -7.51 -5.59
CA GLY A 48 10.09 -8.58 -5.91
C GLY A 48 8.86 -8.13 -6.72
N CYS A 49 8.73 -6.84 -7.01
CA CYS A 49 7.74 -6.34 -7.97
C CYS A 49 8.31 -6.39 -9.39
N VAL A 50 7.47 -6.77 -10.37
CA VAL A 50 7.84 -6.71 -11.80
C VAL A 50 7.95 -5.26 -12.25
N SER A 51 6.92 -4.46 -11.94
CA SER A 51 6.97 -2.99 -12.02
C SER A 51 7.85 -2.43 -10.92
N GLN A 52 8.42 -1.24 -11.15
CA GLN A 52 9.16 -0.55 -10.11
C GLN A 52 8.18 0.06 -9.12
N VAL A 53 8.46 -0.16 -7.83
CA VAL A 53 7.70 0.41 -6.73
C VAL A 53 8.70 1.02 -5.76
N TRP A 54 8.39 2.23 -5.29
CA TRP A 54 9.14 2.91 -4.24
C TRP A 54 8.22 3.19 -3.07
N LEU A 55 8.75 3.03 -1.86
CA LEU A 55 8.05 3.29 -0.61
C LEU A 55 9.01 4.01 0.35
N THR A 56 8.60 5.17 0.85
CA THR A 56 9.26 5.84 1.98
C THR A 56 8.53 5.49 3.28
N THR A 57 9.29 5.51 4.37
CA THR A 57 8.79 5.20 5.72
C THR A 57 9.24 6.33 6.65
N GLU A 58 8.28 7.04 7.21
CA GLU A 58 8.49 8.05 8.24
C GLU A 58 7.93 7.54 9.57
N ARG A 59 8.79 7.51 10.58
CA ARG A 59 8.47 6.99 11.91
C ARG A 59 8.26 8.15 12.88
N GLY A 60 7.16 8.12 13.63
CA GLY A 60 6.92 8.99 14.77
C GLY A 60 7.78 8.64 15.99
N ALA A 61 7.58 9.37 17.09
CA ALA A 61 8.25 9.11 18.36
C ALA A 61 7.56 8.00 19.17
N GLY A 62 8.29 7.40 20.12
CA GLY A 62 7.76 6.44 21.09
C GLY A 62 8.04 4.98 20.77
N ALA A 63 7.64 4.12 21.72
CA ALA A 63 7.87 2.67 21.68
C ALA A 63 7.00 1.94 20.66
N ASP A 64 5.76 2.42 20.47
CA ASP A 64 4.85 1.98 19.42
C ASP A 64 4.51 3.18 18.52
N PRO A 65 5.45 3.58 17.65
CA PRO A 65 5.34 4.82 16.89
C PRO A 65 4.27 4.71 15.80
N VAL A 66 3.59 5.81 15.52
CA VAL A 66 2.80 5.97 14.28
C VAL A 66 3.77 6.00 13.09
N ILE A 67 3.45 5.25 12.04
CA ILE A 67 4.26 5.18 10.83
C ILE A 67 3.47 5.74 9.66
N THR A 68 4.06 6.68 8.95
CA THR A 68 3.53 7.26 7.72
C THR A 68 4.32 6.72 6.54
N PHE A 69 3.62 6.21 5.53
CA PHE A 69 4.20 5.76 4.28
C PHE A 69 3.79 6.68 3.14
N THR A 70 4.70 6.88 2.19
CA THR A 70 4.38 7.39 0.85
C THR A 70 4.97 6.45 -0.19
N GLY A 71 4.39 6.39 -1.39
CA GLY A 71 4.89 5.48 -2.41
C GLY A 71 4.41 5.80 -3.80
N ASP A 72 5.06 5.17 -4.77
CA ASP A 72 4.82 5.36 -6.20
C ASP A 72 5.17 4.11 -7.00
N SER A 73 4.69 4.04 -8.25
CA SER A 73 5.07 3.01 -9.20
C SER A 73 5.11 3.53 -10.62
N ASP A 74 6.00 2.95 -11.43
CA ASP A 74 6.10 3.24 -12.87
C ASP A 74 4.94 2.66 -13.70
N ALA A 75 4.06 1.84 -13.10
CA ALA A 75 2.89 1.28 -13.76
C ALA A 75 1.58 1.78 -13.10
N HIS A 76 0.66 2.32 -13.90
CA HIS A 76 -0.61 2.92 -13.43
C HIS A 76 -1.41 2.01 -12.48
N ILE A 77 -1.66 0.76 -12.89
CA ILE A 77 -2.41 -0.18 -12.05
C ILE A 77 -1.68 -0.51 -10.74
N VAL A 78 -0.34 -0.60 -10.78
CA VAL A 78 0.45 -0.89 -9.58
C VAL A 78 0.48 0.32 -8.66
N ARG A 79 0.52 1.54 -9.20
CA ARG A 79 0.37 2.79 -8.44
C ARG A 79 -1.00 2.86 -7.74
N GLY A 80 -2.05 2.36 -8.38
CA GLY A 80 -3.35 2.16 -7.73
C GLY A 80 -3.32 1.18 -6.56
N LEU A 81 -2.64 0.04 -6.73
CA LEU A 81 -2.44 -0.92 -5.63
C LEU A 81 -1.58 -0.34 -4.49
N VAL A 82 -0.59 0.50 -4.81
CA VAL A 82 0.15 1.28 -3.81
C VAL A 82 -0.82 2.16 -3.02
N ALA A 83 -1.73 2.87 -3.68
CA ALA A 83 -2.71 3.72 -3.01
C ALA A 83 -3.57 2.96 -1.99
N ILE A 84 -4.07 1.78 -2.35
CA ILE A 84 -4.86 0.92 -1.46
C ILE A 84 -4.04 0.48 -0.24
N ILE A 85 -2.78 0.08 -0.45
CA ILE A 85 -1.89 -0.32 0.64
C ILE A 85 -1.56 0.87 1.55
N LEU A 86 -1.34 2.06 1.01
CA LEU A 86 -1.13 3.28 1.80
C LEU A 86 -2.38 3.61 2.62
N ALA A 87 -3.57 3.53 2.03
CA ALA A 87 -4.85 3.72 2.72
C ALA A 87 -5.07 2.70 3.85
N LEU A 88 -4.57 1.47 3.66
CA LEU A 88 -4.67 0.42 4.67
C LEU A 88 -3.67 0.61 5.81
N PHE A 89 -2.44 1.06 5.58
CA PHE A 89 -1.37 1.00 6.59
C PHE A 89 -0.80 2.34 7.06
N SER A 90 -0.87 3.40 6.25
CA SER A 90 -0.25 4.68 6.57
C SER A 90 -1.01 5.39 7.69
N GLY A 91 -0.28 6.01 8.62
CA GLY A 91 -0.85 6.72 9.76
C GLY A 91 -1.29 5.82 10.92
N ARG A 92 -0.91 4.53 10.91
CA ARG A 92 -1.19 3.57 11.99
C ARG A 92 0.02 3.35 12.89
N THR A 93 -0.20 2.83 14.09
CA THR A 93 0.91 2.43 14.96
C THR A 93 1.61 1.19 14.40
N ALA A 94 2.88 1.01 14.78
CA ALA A 94 3.66 -0.14 14.35
C ALA A 94 3.01 -1.47 14.78
N SER A 95 2.40 -1.52 15.96
CA SER A 95 1.66 -2.70 16.45
C SER A 95 0.37 -2.97 15.64
N GLU A 96 -0.40 -1.94 15.30
CA GLU A 96 -1.59 -2.06 14.45
C GLU A 96 -1.21 -2.58 13.05
N ILE A 97 -0.10 -2.09 12.47
CA ILE A 97 0.40 -2.55 11.18
C ILE A 97 0.74 -4.04 11.21
N GLN A 98 1.33 -4.55 12.31
CA GLN A 98 1.62 -5.98 12.45
C GLN A 98 0.35 -6.82 12.45
N GLN A 99 -0.66 -6.37 13.19
CA GLN A 99 -1.94 -7.08 13.40
C GLN A 99 -2.88 -7.00 12.20
N THR A 100 -2.69 -5.99 11.33
CA THR A 100 -3.54 -5.79 10.15
C THR A 100 -3.41 -6.96 9.16
N ASP A 101 -4.56 -7.51 8.77
CA ASP A 101 -4.68 -8.55 7.76
C ASP A 101 -4.95 -7.92 6.38
N ALA A 102 -3.87 -7.77 5.61
CA ALA A 102 -3.96 -7.28 4.23
C ALA A 102 -4.62 -8.29 3.30
N GLU A 103 -4.47 -9.59 3.54
CA GLU A 103 -5.03 -10.61 2.65
C GLU A 103 -6.54 -10.63 2.73
N ALA A 104 -7.09 -10.55 3.96
CA ALA A 104 -8.53 -10.39 4.16
C ALA A 104 -9.08 -9.14 3.44
N THR A 105 -8.38 -8.00 3.57
CA THR A 105 -8.81 -6.75 2.91
C THR A 105 -8.80 -6.87 1.39
N LEU A 106 -7.79 -7.51 0.80
CA LEU A 106 -7.71 -7.67 -0.66
C LEU A 106 -8.77 -8.61 -1.21
N LYS A 107 -9.12 -9.64 -0.44
CA LYS A 107 -10.20 -10.56 -0.75
C LYS A 107 -11.57 -9.89 -0.66
N GLU A 108 -11.78 -9.03 0.35
CA GLU A 108 -13.00 -8.21 0.47
C GLU A 108 -13.18 -7.29 -0.75
N LEU A 109 -12.10 -6.72 -1.27
CA LEU A 109 -12.12 -5.90 -2.48
C LEU A 109 -12.23 -6.72 -3.77
N GLY A 110 -12.17 -8.06 -3.69
CA GLY A 110 -12.18 -8.97 -4.85
C GLY A 110 -11.01 -8.77 -5.81
N LEU A 111 -9.91 -8.18 -5.35
CA LEU A 111 -8.75 -7.88 -6.21
C LEU A 111 -7.90 -9.12 -6.48
N ASP A 112 -7.86 -10.06 -5.54
CA ASP A 112 -7.10 -11.31 -5.63
C ASP A 112 -7.53 -12.21 -6.79
N GLU A 113 -8.82 -12.19 -7.16
CA GLU A 113 -9.38 -12.99 -8.24
C GLU A 113 -9.02 -12.47 -9.64
N HIS A 114 -8.75 -11.17 -9.77
CA HIS A 114 -8.55 -10.51 -11.07
C HIS A 114 -7.13 -10.00 -11.32
N LEU A 115 -6.28 -9.97 -10.30
CA LEU A 115 -4.87 -9.64 -10.47
C LEU A 115 -4.10 -10.81 -11.07
N SER A 116 -3.23 -10.52 -12.04
CA SER A 116 -2.28 -11.54 -12.51
C SER A 116 -1.37 -12.00 -11.35
N PRO A 117 -0.84 -13.24 -11.41
CA PRO A 117 0.03 -13.76 -10.35
C PRO A 117 1.21 -12.83 -10.03
N GLN A 118 1.75 -12.14 -11.04
CA GLN A 118 2.84 -11.18 -10.88
C GLN A 118 2.42 -9.95 -10.06
N ARG A 119 1.22 -9.41 -10.29
CA ARG A 119 0.71 -8.26 -9.54
C ARG A 119 0.37 -8.64 -8.10
N ALA A 120 -0.25 -9.81 -7.90
CA ALA A 120 -0.50 -10.34 -6.55
C ALA A 120 0.81 -10.54 -5.76
N ASN A 121 1.88 -11.00 -6.42
CA ASN A 121 3.19 -11.12 -5.78
C ASN A 121 3.86 -9.77 -5.47
N GLY A 122 3.72 -8.78 -6.36
CA GLY A 122 4.17 -7.42 -6.08
C GLY A 122 3.46 -6.83 -4.86
N LEU A 123 2.14 -7.02 -4.77
CA LEU A 123 1.32 -6.60 -3.64
C LEU A 123 1.75 -7.24 -2.31
N ARG A 124 1.96 -8.56 -2.29
CA ARG A 124 2.53 -9.26 -1.13
C ARG A 124 3.92 -8.72 -0.75
N SER A 125 4.74 -8.35 -1.73
CA SER A 125 6.06 -7.77 -1.49
C SER A 125 5.98 -6.40 -0.83
N MET A 126 5.01 -5.56 -1.23
CA MET A 126 4.71 -4.27 -0.57
C MET A 126 4.27 -4.47 0.88
N VAL A 127 3.32 -5.38 1.13
CA VAL A 127 2.86 -5.71 2.49
C VAL A 127 4.01 -6.20 3.37
N LYS A 128 4.86 -7.09 2.83
CA LYS A 128 6.03 -7.60 3.55
C LYS A 128 7.03 -6.48 3.89
N ARG A 129 7.27 -5.54 2.96
CA ARG A 129 8.11 -4.36 3.21
C ARG A 129 7.56 -3.53 4.38
N ILE A 130 6.26 -3.23 4.36
CA ILE A 130 5.58 -2.43 5.39
C ILE A 130 5.65 -3.13 6.76
N LYS A 131 5.29 -4.42 6.83
CA LYS A 131 5.36 -5.17 8.09
C LYS A 131 6.79 -5.26 8.63
N ARG A 132 7.80 -5.42 7.77
CA ARG A 132 9.19 -5.40 8.22
C ARG A 132 9.58 -4.05 8.80
N ASP A 133 9.22 -2.96 8.14
CA ASP A 133 9.56 -1.61 8.59
C ASP A 133 8.87 -1.29 9.93
N ALA A 134 7.63 -1.75 10.13
CA ALA A 134 6.93 -1.67 11.42
C ALA A 134 7.59 -2.52 12.52
N GLU A 135 8.01 -3.75 12.21
CA GLU A 135 8.70 -4.62 13.17
C GLU A 135 10.02 -3.99 13.64
N ALA A 136 10.79 -3.40 12.71
CA ALA A 136 12.02 -2.69 13.03
C ALA A 136 11.75 -1.47 13.94
N ALA A 137 10.65 -0.75 13.72
CA ALA A 137 10.29 0.42 14.52
C ALA A 137 9.97 0.03 15.99
N LEU A 138 9.32 -1.12 16.21
CA LEU A 138 9.07 -1.65 17.56
C LEU A 138 10.38 -2.04 18.28
N LYS A 139 11.31 -2.68 17.58
CA LYS A 139 12.57 -3.19 18.15
C LYS A 139 13.58 -2.10 18.51
N GLN A 140 13.56 -0.96 17.84
CA GLN A 140 14.51 0.14 18.09
C GLN A 140 14.26 0.89 19.42
N THR A 141 13.22 0.54 20.16
CA THR A 141 12.88 1.14 21.46
C THR A 141 13.04 0.16 22.62
N ALA A 142 13.53 -1.06 22.35
CA ALA A 142 13.78 -2.12 23.33
C ALA A 142 15.26 -2.19 23.72
#